data_AF-A0A961T7P2-F1
#
_entry.id   AF-A0A961T7P2-F1
#
_cell.length_a   1.000
_cell.length_b   1.000
_cell.length_c   1.000
_cell.angle_alpha   90.00
_cell.angle_beta   90.00
_cell.angle_gamma   90.00
#
_symmetry.space_group_name_H-M   'P 1'
#
loop_
_entity.id
_entity.type
_entity.pdbx_description
1 polymer ?
#
loop_
_entity_poly.entity_id
_entity_poly.type
_entity_poly.pdbx_seq_one_letter_code
_entity_poly.pdbx_strand_id
1 'polypeptide(L)' 'MNLAHWLVRSARQHPANPALMLGDQLLADYAGFAGNAAAIGFALRSRFALEPGARVAIFAENSPA' A
#
# COMPACT_ATOMS: atom_id res chain seq x y z
N MET A 1 -15.75 7.87 3.99
CA MET A 1 -14.48 7.74 4.73
C MET A 1 -13.77 6.52 4.18
N ASN A 2 -12.57 6.64 3.59
CA ASN A 2 -11.83 5.51 2.99
C ASN A 2 -10.38 5.55 3.49
N LEU A 3 -9.89 4.45 4.07
CA LEU A 3 -8.54 4.33 4.61
C LEU A 3 -7.45 4.59 3.56
N ALA A 4 -7.68 4.21 2.31
CA ALA A 4 -6.73 4.48 1.21
C ALA A 4 -6.49 5.99 1.01
N HIS A 5 -7.52 6.83 1.22
CA HIS A 5 -7.36 8.28 1.13
C HIS A 5 -6.53 8.85 2.28
N TRP A 6 -6.56 8.23 3.46
CA TRP A 6 -5.70 8.64 4.57
C TRP A 6 -4.25 8.31 4.27
N LEU A 7 -3.96 7.12 3.73
CA LEU A 7 -2.60 6.75 3.32
C LEU A 7 -2.03 7.73 2.29
N VAL A 8 -2.81 8.06 1.24
CA VAL A 8 -2.39 9.03 0.22
C VAL A 8 -2.16 10.42 0.81
N ARG A 9 -3.00 10.84 1.78
CA ARG A 9 -2.81 12.13 2.46
C ARG A 9 -1.57 12.15 3.34
N SER A 10 -1.28 11.07 4.07
CA SER A 10 -0.07 10.94 4.88
C SER A 10 1.19 10.96 4.01
N ALA A 11 1.18 10.24 2.89
CA ALA A 11 2.29 10.24 1.93
C ALA A 11 2.56 11.61 1.30
N ARG A 12 1.53 12.46 1.16
CA ARG A 12 1.70 13.83 0.66
C ARG A 12 2.16 14.82 1.72
N GLN A 13 1.63 14.72 2.94
CA GLN A 13 1.93 15.67 4.02
C GLN A 13 3.22 15.34 4.75
N HIS A 14 3.53 14.06 4.90
CA HIS A 14 4.66 13.55 5.68
C HIS A 14 5.40 12.43 4.91
N PRO A 15 5.89 12.70 3.70
CA PRO A 15 6.43 11.67 2.80
C PRO A 15 7.56 10.85 3.44
N ALA A 16 8.48 11.50 4.15
CA ALA A 16 9.66 10.89 4.75
C ALA A 16 9.43 10.31 6.16
N ASN A 17 8.22 10.42 6.72
CA ASN A 17 7.94 9.83 8.02
C ASN A 17 7.87 8.30 7.92
N PRO A 18 8.38 7.55 8.92
CA PRO A 18 8.26 6.10 8.98
C PRO A 18 6.81 5.61 8.82
N ALA A 19 6.57 4.64 7.94
CA ALA A 19 5.24 4.09 7.67
C ALA A 19 5.17 2.57 7.86
N LEU A 20 6.23 1.84 7.54
CA LEU A 20 6.29 0.38 7.69
C LEU A 20 7.61 -0.04 8.35
N MET A 21 7.48 -0.67 9.52
CA MET A 21 8.60 -1.16 10.33
C MET A 21 8.54 -2.68 10.45
N LEU A 22 9.69 -3.35 10.45
CA LEU A 22 9.84 -4.75 10.83
C LEU A 22 10.88 -4.84 11.94
N GLY A 23 10.43 -5.03 13.17
CA GLY A 23 11.30 -4.86 14.34
C GLY A 23 11.81 -3.42 14.43
N ASP A 24 13.13 -3.24 14.40
CA ASP A 24 13.82 -1.95 14.37
C ASP A 24 14.14 -1.47 12.95
N GLN A 25 13.83 -2.27 11.93
CA GLN A 25 14.11 -1.93 10.54
C GLN A 25 12.98 -1.10 9.94
N LEU A 26 13.32 0.09 9.42
CA LEU A 26 12.42 0.85 8.55
C LEU A 26 12.42 0.25 7.15
N LEU A 27 11.28 -0.32 6.74
CA LEU A 27 11.10 -0.90 5.41
C LEU A 27 10.61 0.12 4.40
N ALA A 28 9.75 1.06 4.83
CA ALA A 28 9.29 2.14 3.97
C ALA A 28 8.84 3.38 4.78
N ASP A 29 9.16 4.56 4.27
CA ASP A 29 8.48 5.80 4.61
C ASP A 29 7.10 5.87 3.93
N TYR A 30 6.30 6.89 4.23
CA TYR A 30 4.96 6.99 3.65
C TYR A 30 4.97 7.15 2.12
N ALA A 31 6.00 7.79 1.55
CA ALA A 31 6.14 7.90 0.10
C ALA A 31 6.37 6.53 -0.56
N GLY A 32 7.31 5.75 -0.03
CA GLY A 32 7.61 4.40 -0.49
C GLY A 32 6.43 3.45 -0.27
N PHE A 33 5.78 3.51 0.89
CA PHE A 33 4.64 2.64 1.20
C PHE A 33 3.44 2.92 0.28
N ALA A 34 3.15 4.19 -0.01
CA ALA A 34 2.13 4.56 -0.99
C ALA A 34 2.49 4.13 -2.41
N GLY A 35 3.78 4.23 -2.81
CA GLY A 35 4.28 3.75 -4.09
C GLY A 35 4.07 2.24 -4.28
N ASN A 36 4.43 1.45 -3.26
CA ASN A 36 4.27 -0.02 -3.27
C ASN A 36 2.79 -0.41 -3.40
N ALA A 37 1.91 0.20 -2.60
CA ALA A 37 0.47 -0.04 -2.68
C ALA A 37 -0.11 0.36 -4.06
N ALA A 38 0.35 1.47 -4.63
CA ALA A 38 -0.07 1.91 -5.97
C ALA A 38 0.38 0.93 -7.07
N ALA A 39 1.59 0.37 -6.97
CA ALA A 39 2.08 -0.62 -7.92
C ALA A 39 1.23 -1.91 -7.91
N ILE A 40 0.87 -2.40 -6.71
CA ILE A 40 -0.05 -3.56 -6.57
C ILE A 40 -1.42 -3.22 -7.17
N GLY A 41 -1.99 -2.06 -6.83
CA GLY A 41 -3.27 -1.62 -7.37
C GLY A 41 -3.27 -1.47 -8.90
N PHE A 42 -2.17 -0.96 -9.47
CA PHE A 42 -1.98 -0.91 -10.91
C PHE A 42 -1.95 -2.30 -11.53
N ALA A 43 -1.20 -3.25 -10.96
CA ALA A 43 -1.14 -4.63 -11.46
C ALA A 43 -2.50 -5.34 -11.40
N LEU A 44 -3.28 -5.15 -10.32
CA LEU A 44 -4.64 -5.68 -10.21
C LEU A 44 -5.53 -5.21 -11.37
N ARG A 45 -5.44 -3.93 -11.74
CA ARG A 45 -6.21 -3.38 -12.86
C ARG A 45 -5.64 -3.80 -14.22
N SER A 46 -4.33 -3.69 -14.42
CA SER A 46 -3.71 -3.84 -15.75
C SER A 46 -3.50 -5.29 -16.15
N ARG A 47 -3.10 -6.15 -15.20
CA ARG A 47 -2.81 -7.57 -15.47
C ARG A 47 -4.02 -8.47 -15.30
N PHE A 48 -4.86 -8.17 -14.31
CA PHE A 48 -5.99 -9.04 -13.94
C PHE A 48 -7.35 -8.43 -14.30
N ALA A 49 -7.38 -7.23 -14.89
CA ALA A 49 -8.60 -6.55 -15.34
C ALA A 49 -9.66 -6.38 -14.24
N LEU A 50 -9.24 -6.17 -12.99
CA LEU A 50 -10.18 -6.01 -11.89
C LEU A 50 -10.97 -4.70 -12.02
N GLU A 51 -12.30 -4.84 -11.96
CA GLU A 51 -13.24 -3.73 -11.94
C GLU A 51 -13.61 -3.30 -10.51
N PRO A 52 -14.12 -2.07 -10.32
CA PRO A 52 -14.70 -1.67 -9.05
C PRO A 52 -15.76 -2.66 -8.56
N GLY A 53 -15.63 -3.12 -7.32
CA GLY A 53 -16.51 -4.15 -6.74
C GLY A 53 -16.00 -5.58 -6.89
N ALA A 54 -14.95 -5.81 -7.68
CA ALA A 54 -14.24 -7.09 -7.70
C ALA A 54 -13.66 -7.43 -6.32
N ARG A 55 -13.57 -8.73 -6.02
CA ARG A 55 -13.07 -9.25 -4.74
C ARG A 55 -11.72 -9.91 -4.95
N VAL A 56 -10.80 -9.67 -4.03
CA VAL A 56 -9.45 -10.26 -4.01
C VAL A 56 -9.29 -11.02 -2.70
N ALA A 57 -8.80 -12.25 -2.78
CA ALA A 57 -8.35 -12.98 -1.61
C ALA A 57 -6.86 -12.70 -1.39
N ILE A 58 -6.46 -12.45 -0.13
CA ILE A 58 -5.07 -12.38 0.28
C ILE A 58 -4.78 -13.66 1.05
N PHE A 59 -3.93 -14.52 0.48
CA PHE A 59 -3.48 -15.75 1.12
C PHE A 59 -1.98 -15.66 1.34
N ALA A 60 -1.60 -15.23 2.54
CA ALA A 60 -0.23 -15.00 2.94
C ALA A 60 -0.11 -15.14 4.47
N GLU A 61 1.11 -15.38 4.95
CA GLU A 61 1.45 -15.22 6.36
C GLU A 61 1.49 -13.73 6.75
N ASN A 62 1.56 -13.45 8.05
CA ASN A 62 1.75 -12.07 8.51
C ASN A 62 3.18 -11.62 8.18
N SER A 63 3.33 -10.88 7.09
CA SER A 63 4.61 -10.45 6.55
C SER A 63 4.46 -9.07 5.89
N PRO A 64 5.50 -8.22 5.93
CA PRO A 64 5.56 -7.00 5.12
C PRO A 64 5.80 -7.26 3.61
N ALA A 65 6.04 -8.52 3.23
CA ALA A 65 6.22 -9.02 1.86
C ALA A 65 5.25 -10.16 1.55
#